data_AF-A0A1Y2N3Q0-F1
#
_entry.id   AF-A0A1Y2N3Q0-F1
#
_cell.length_a   1.000
_cell.length_b   1.000
_cell.length_c   1.000
_cell.angle_alpha   90.00
_cell.angle_beta   90.00
_cell.angle_gamma   90.00
#
_symmetry.space_group_name_H-M   'P 1'
#
loop_
_entity.id
_entity.type
_entity.pdbx_description
1 polymer ?
#
loop_
_entity_poly.entity_id
_entity_poly.type
_entity_poly.pdbx_seq_one_letter_code
_entity_poly.pdbx_strand_id
1 'polypeptide(L)'
;MKISGTDVVPHPVEHVWSALLDPRVLVTTIPGCEKLEATGENAYAMTVTAGVAAIKGTYAGSCALSDLKEHESLVMTLRGSGGPGTVDAVVDVGFDDLGDAGTRISYAADATVGGMVGGVGQRMLSSVSKRMAAEFFGNVGAALSAPGAPGPGGAAAPGGIADAALGGPLPVAAADPVLAGGPGGTGRVSGPGVAAPVGVFTAPGGSDPGPGGSGSGDFTRGVGVGAAVALLGVLVGAVIGRRR
;
A
#
# COMPACT_ATOMS: atom_id res chain seq x y z
N MET A 1 20.94 6.72 7.94
CA MET A 1 21.68 6.14 6.80
C MET A 1 20.93 6.51 5.54
N LYS A 2 21.60 6.97 4.49
CA LYS A 2 20.92 7.49 3.31
C LYS A 2 20.81 6.46 2.19
N ILE A 3 19.61 6.31 1.65
CA ILE A 3 19.31 5.41 0.52
C ILE A 3 18.49 6.20 -0.49
N SER A 4 18.94 6.25 -1.74
CA SER A 4 18.16 6.87 -2.81
C SER A 4 18.12 5.98 -4.04
N GLY A 5 17.08 6.18 -4.83
CA GLY A 5 16.86 5.48 -6.08
C GLY A 5 15.75 6.11 -6.90
N THR A 6 15.55 5.54 -8.07
CA THR A 6 14.49 5.92 -9.00
C THR A 6 13.91 4.67 -9.62
N ASP A 7 12.62 4.69 -9.92
CA ASP A 7 11.93 3.65 -10.68
C ASP A 7 10.99 4.29 -11.71
N VAL A 8 10.52 3.50 -12.68
CA VAL A 8 9.55 3.95 -13.69
C VAL A 8 8.37 3.00 -13.69
N VAL A 9 7.18 3.54 -13.44
CA VAL A 9 5.92 2.81 -13.53
C VAL A 9 5.23 3.21 -14.83
N PRO A 10 4.91 2.27 -15.74
CA PRO A 10 4.36 2.57 -17.07
C PRO A 10 2.85 2.91 -17.01
N HIS A 11 2.48 3.87 -16.17
CA HIS A 11 1.13 4.40 -15.99
C HIS A 11 1.17 5.92 -15.76
N PRO A 12 0.07 6.64 -16.07
CA PRO A 12 -0.05 8.07 -15.78
C PRO A 12 0.11 8.38 -14.29
N VAL A 13 0.61 9.58 -13.98
CA VAL A 13 0.95 9.98 -12.61
C VAL A 13 -0.27 9.98 -11.70
N GLU A 14 -1.46 10.27 -12.23
CA GLU A 14 -2.73 10.27 -11.51
C GLU A 14 -3.08 8.86 -10.99
N HIS A 15 -2.84 7.84 -11.82
CA HIS A 15 -3.09 6.44 -11.47
C HIS A 15 -2.08 5.94 -10.45
N VAL A 16 -0.80 6.27 -10.66
CA VAL A 16 0.29 5.89 -9.75
C VAL A 16 0.09 6.55 -8.38
N TRP A 17 -0.21 7.84 -8.36
CA TRP A 17 -0.50 8.59 -7.14
C TRP A 17 -1.68 7.98 -6.36
N SER A 18 -2.80 7.75 -7.04
CA SER A 18 -3.99 7.15 -6.43
C SER A 18 -3.70 5.75 -5.86
N ALA A 19 -2.93 4.93 -6.59
CA ALA A 19 -2.54 3.60 -6.15
C ALA A 19 -1.65 3.61 -4.89
N LEU A 20 -0.75 4.58 -4.76
CA LEU A 20 0.13 4.69 -3.59
C LEU A 20 -0.59 5.20 -2.34
N LEU A 21 -1.77 5.81 -2.50
CA LEU A 21 -2.61 6.26 -1.39
C LEU A 21 -3.73 5.26 -1.03
N ASP A 22 -4.02 4.29 -1.89
CA ASP A 22 -5.08 3.30 -1.66
C ASP A 22 -4.58 2.11 -0.82
N PRO A 23 -5.06 1.90 0.42
CA PRO A 23 -4.66 0.77 1.26
C PRO A 23 -4.94 -0.59 0.62
N ARG A 24 -5.94 -0.70 -0.25
CA ARG A 24 -6.28 -1.95 -0.96
C ARG A 24 -5.21 -2.32 -1.97
N VAL A 25 -4.59 -1.33 -2.59
CA VAL A 25 -3.45 -1.52 -3.49
C VAL A 25 -2.18 -1.75 -2.67
N LEU A 26 -1.96 -0.96 -1.63
CA LEU A 26 -0.76 -1.09 -0.77
C LEU A 26 -0.61 -2.50 -0.18
N VAL A 27 -1.68 -3.09 0.39
CA VAL A 27 -1.59 -4.41 1.02
C VAL A 27 -1.19 -5.52 0.05
N THR A 28 -1.52 -5.38 -1.23
CA THR A 28 -1.20 -6.39 -2.27
C THR A 28 0.12 -6.14 -2.97
N THR A 29 0.65 -4.92 -2.89
CA THR A 29 1.86 -4.51 -3.62
C THR A 29 3.10 -4.49 -2.74
N ILE A 30 2.96 -4.29 -1.43
CA ILE A 30 4.08 -4.30 -0.47
C ILE A 30 4.63 -5.74 -0.32
N PRO A 31 5.91 -5.99 -0.66
CA PRO A 31 6.51 -7.31 -0.55
C PRO A 31 6.49 -7.84 0.88
N GLY A 32 5.91 -9.03 1.07
CA GLY A 32 5.83 -9.69 2.39
C GLY A 32 4.83 -9.05 3.35
N CYS A 33 3.94 -8.16 2.89
CA CYS A 33 2.88 -7.61 3.72
C CYS A 33 1.86 -8.69 4.09
N GLU A 34 1.71 -8.95 5.38
CA GLU A 34 0.75 -9.91 5.94
C GLU A 34 -0.54 -9.23 6.39
N LYS A 35 -0.40 -8.02 6.97
CA LYS A 35 -1.50 -7.23 7.50
C LYS A 35 -1.24 -5.75 7.28
N LEU A 36 -2.27 -5.02 6.85
CA LEU A 36 -2.28 -3.56 6.78
C LEU A 36 -3.58 -3.04 7.40
N GLU A 37 -3.48 -2.20 8.41
CA GLU A 37 -4.64 -1.65 9.12
C GLU A 37 -4.56 -0.13 9.09
N ALA A 38 -5.60 0.53 8.57
CA ALA A 38 -5.68 1.98 8.60
C ALA A 38 -5.90 2.43 10.05
N THR A 39 -4.96 3.24 10.57
CA THR A 39 -4.98 3.77 11.94
C THR A 39 -5.30 5.28 11.98
N GLY A 40 -5.42 5.92 10.82
CA GLY A 40 -5.79 7.31 10.66
C GLY A 40 -5.77 7.71 9.19
N GLU A 41 -5.91 9.00 8.92
CA GLU A 41 -5.74 9.54 7.58
C GLU A 41 -4.29 9.34 7.11
N ASN A 42 -4.13 8.60 6.01
CA ASN A 42 -2.82 8.24 5.46
C ASN A 42 -1.86 7.60 6.46
N ALA A 43 -2.39 6.96 7.50
CA ALA A 43 -1.63 6.31 8.56
C ALA A 43 -2.05 4.85 8.70
N TYR A 44 -1.06 3.97 8.79
CA TYR A 44 -1.24 2.53 8.72
C TYR A 44 -0.38 1.81 9.75
N ALA A 45 -0.95 0.81 10.43
CA ALA A 45 -0.20 -0.23 11.12
C ALA A 45 0.00 -1.42 10.17
N MET A 46 1.18 -2.01 10.15
CA MET A 46 1.51 -3.10 9.23
C MET A 46 2.34 -4.20 9.87
N THR A 47 2.14 -5.43 9.39
CA THR A 47 3.01 -6.57 9.66
C THR A 47 3.63 -7.03 8.35
N VAL A 48 4.96 -7.02 8.27
CA VAL A 48 5.73 -7.35 7.07
C VAL A 48 6.77 -8.42 7.39
N THR A 49 6.79 -9.49 6.61
CA THR A 49 7.81 -10.53 6.69
C THR A 49 8.83 -10.35 5.55
N ALA A 50 10.04 -9.93 5.91
CA ALA A 50 11.14 -9.85 4.98
C ALA A 50 11.75 -11.24 4.75
N GLY A 51 11.71 -11.73 3.51
CA GLY A 51 12.27 -13.04 3.13
C GLY A 51 13.76 -13.03 2.80
N VAL A 52 14.42 -11.86 2.79
CA VAL A 52 15.81 -11.71 2.34
C VAL A 52 16.76 -12.19 3.42
N ALA A 53 17.62 -13.17 3.09
CA ALA A 53 18.45 -13.91 4.06
C ALA A 53 19.18 -13.04 5.10
N ALA A 54 19.75 -11.90 4.71
CA ALA A 54 20.49 -11.01 5.61
C ALA A 54 19.61 -10.27 6.63
N ILE A 55 18.32 -10.08 6.34
CA ILE A 55 17.38 -9.32 7.17
C ILE A 55 16.11 -10.11 7.49
N LYS A 56 16.19 -11.44 7.38
CA LYS A 56 15.02 -12.31 7.41
C LYS A 56 14.29 -12.20 8.75
N GLY A 57 12.99 -11.96 8.69
CA GLY A 57 12.12 -11.99 9.86
C GLY A 57 10.84 -11.19 9.66
N THR A 58 10.00 -11.22 10.69
CA THR A 58 8.72 -10.51 10.72
C THR A 58 8.86 -9.24 11.54
N TYR A 59 8.32 -8.15 11.01
CA TYR A 59 8.37 -6.81 11.58
C TYR A 59 6.94 -6.29 11.72
N ALA A 60 6.62 -5.80 12.92
CA ALA A 60 5.44 -4.99 13.17
C ALA A 60 5.85 -3.52 13.12
N GLY A 61 5.07 -2.70 12.43
CA GLY A 61 5.44 -1.32 12.16
C GLY A 61 4.26 -0.39 11.89
N SER A 62 4.60 0.87 11.67
CA SER A 62 3.68 1.92 11.28
C SER A 62 4.22 2.70 10.09
N CYS A 63 3.33 3.11 9.20
CA CYS A 63 3.59 4.04 8.12
C CYS A 63 2.67 5.25 8.27
N ALA A 64 3.18 6.45 7.99
CA ALA A 64 2.37 7.66 7.86
C ALA A 64 2.84 8.43 6.63
N LEU A 65 1.89 8.93 5.83
CA LEU A 65 2.18 9.83 4.71
C LEU A 65 1.80 11.26 5.10
N SER A 66 2.68 12.20 4.81
CA SER A 66 2.54 13.62 5.09
C SER A 66 3.03 14.46 3.91
N ASP A 67 2.77 15.77 3.96
CA ASP A 67 3.23 16.73 2.94
C ASP A 67 2.86 16.33 1.51
N LEU A 68 1.64 15.80 1.34
CA LEU A 68 1.11 15.38 0.05
C LEU A 68 0.94 16.59 -0.87
N LYS A 69 1.76 16.68 -1.90
CA LYS A 69 1.57 17.55 -3.05
C LYS A 69 1.17 16.69 -4.22
N GLU A 70 -0.10 16.80 -4.58
CA GLU A 70 -0.75 15.96 -5.59
C GLU A 70 0.09 15.87 -6.87
N HIS A 71 0.39 14.64 -7.29
CA HIS A 71 1.17 14.30 -8.48
C HIS A 71 2.62 14.81 -8.50
N GLU A 72 3.10 15.45 -7.43
CA GLU A 72 4.46 16.01 -7.36
C GLU A 72 5.32 15.30 -6.32
N SER A 73 4.84 15.21 -5.07
CA SER A 73 5.65 14.66 -3.99
C SER A 73 4.85 14.27 -2.75
N LEU A 74 5.41 13.38 -1.93
CA LEU A 74 4.93 13.10 -0.59
C LEU A 74 6.11 12.74 0.33
N VAL A 75 5.90 12.84 1.64
CA VAL A 75 6.84 12.36 2.66
C VAL A 75 6.24 11.13 3.33
N MET A 76 7.03 10.07 3.46
CA MET A 76 6.62 8.83 4.11
C MET A 76 7.50 8.60 5.35
N THR A 77 6.87 8.47 6.51
CA THR A 77 7.52 8.09 7.77
C THR A 77 7.22 6.63 8.09
N LEU A 78 8.26 5.82 8.23
CA LEU A 78 8.17 4.40 8.52
C LEU A 78 8.84 4.10 9.86
N ARG A 79 8.18 3.28 10.68
CA ARG A 79 8.79 2.66 11.86
C ARG A 79 8.49 1.18 11.86
N GLY A 80 9.44 0.37 12.27
CA GLY A 80 9.29 -1.08 12.30
C GLY A 80 10.17 -1.71 13.36
N SER A 81 9.66 -2.75 14.00
CA SER A 81 10.39 -3.54 14.98
C SER A 81 10.05 -5.01 14.82
N GLY A 82 11.05 -5.87 14.98
CA GLY A 82 10.90 -7.31 14.87
C GLY A 82 12.04 -8.03 15.58
N GLY A 83 11.97 -9.36 15.60
CA GLY A 83 13.02 -10.20 16.17
C GLY A 83 14.45 -9.86 15.67
N PRO A 84 14.65 -9.58 14.38
CA PRO A 84 15.98 -9.23 13.85
C PRO A 84 16.49 -7.82 14.20
N GLY A 85 15.62 -6.87 14.52
CA GLY A 85 16.02 -5.48 14.77
C GLY A 85 14.90 -4.45 14.61
N THR A 86 15.31 -3.18 14.56
CA THR A 86 14.42 -2.01 14.41
C THR A 86 14.80 -1.17 13.20
N VAL A 87 13.82 -0.46 12.64
CA VAL A 87 13.99 0.47 11.54
C VAL A 87 13.12 1.69 11.81
N ASP A 88 13.71 2.88 11.73
CA ASP A 88 13.01 4.15 11.63
C ASP A 88 13.47 4.82 10.35
N ALA A 89 12.56 5.31 9.50
CA ALA A 89 12.93 5.98 8.26
C ALA A 89 11.98 7.13 7.92
N VAL A 90 12.54 8.17 7.33
CA VAL A 90 11.79 9.23 6.63
C VAL A 90 12.19 9.17 5.17
N VAL A 91 11.22 9.18 4.27
CA VAL A 91 11.42 9.03 2.83
C VAL A 91 10.74 10.19 2.11
N ASP A 92 11.53 10.99 1.41
CA ASP A 92 11.03 11.95 0.44
C ASP A 92 10.76 11.20 -0.87
N VAL A 93 9.55 11.31 -1.40
CA VAL A 93 9.13 10.69 -2.66
C VAL A 93 8.70 11.78 -3.64
N GLY A 94 9.23 11.74 -4.85
CA GLY A 94 8.88 12.65 -5.94
C GLY A 94 8.37 11.90 -7.16
N PHE A 95 7.50 12.55 -7.93
CA PHE A 95 6.87 12.03 -9.14
C PHE A 95 7.17 12.97 -10.31
N ASP A 96 7.69 12.42 -11.40
CA ASP A 96 7.84 13.13 -12.67
C ASP A 96 7.00 12.41 -13.73
N ASP A 97 6.10 13.15 -14.38
CA ASP A 97 5.39 12.67 -15.56
C ASP A 97 6.35 12.60 -16.77
N LEU A 98 6.46 11.42 -17.38
CA LEU A 98 7.25 11.18 -18.59
C LEU A 98 6.38 11.00 -19.85
N GLY A 99 5.09 11.32 -19.79
CA GLY A 99 4.14 11.12 -20.87
C GLY A 99 3.95 9.63 -21.18
N ASP A 100 4.15 9.24 -22.44
CA ASP A 100 3.95 7.85 -22.90
C ASP A 100 4.85 6.82 -22.19
N ALA A 101 5.96 7.25 -21.59
CA ALA A 101 6.84 6.37 -20.82
C ALA A 101 6.31 6.07 -19.40
N GLY A 102 5.25 6.77 -18.96
CA GLY A 102 4.64 6.63 -17.64
C GLY A 102 5.22 7.61 -16.62
N THR A 103 5.27 7.19 -15.35
CA THR A 103 5.68 8.04 -14.23
C THR A 103 7.04 7.60 -13.71
N ARG A 104 8.00 8.52 -13.63
CA ARG A 104 9.24 8.31 -12.87
C ARG A 104 8.98 8.63 -11.41
N ILE A 105 9.35 7.70 -10.54
CA ILE A 105 9.31 7.88 -9.10
C ILE A 105 10.74 8.01 -8.60
N SER A 106 11.05 9.08 -7.89
CA SER A 106 12.31 9.27 -7.18
C SER A 106 12.08 9.14 -5.68
N TYR A 107 13.02 8.52 -4.97
CA TYR A 107 12.93 8.40 -3.52
C TYR A 107 14.28 8.65 -2.86
N ALA A 108 14.25 9.32 -1.71
CA ALA A 108 15.39 9.55 -0.84
C ALA A 108 14.99 9.27 0.61
N ALA A 109 15.52 8.18 1.17
CA ALA A 109 15.28 7.75 2.53
C ALA A 109 16.47 8.11 3.44
N ASP A 110 16.17 8.66 4.62
CA ASP A 110 17.08 8.63 5.77
C ASP A 110 16.56 7.66 6.82
N ALA A 111 17.29 6.56 7.01
CA ALA A 111 16.89 5.45 7.86
C ALA A 111 17.87 5.21 9.02
N THR A 112 17.36 5.04 10.23
CA THR A 112 18.09 4.50 11.38
C THR A 112 17.72 3.04 11.56
N VAL A 113 18.72 2.17 11.56
CA VAL A 113 18.53 0.72 11.68
C VAL A 113 19.29 0.21 12.90
N GLY A 114 18.59 -0.50 13.78
CA GLY A 114 19.11 -1.04 15.03
C GLY A 114 19.07 -2.56 15.11
N GLY A 115 19.72 -3.12 16.13
CA GLY A 115 19.76 -4.56 16.37
C GLY A 115 20.70 -5.31 15.43
N MET A 116 20.47 -6.61 15.26
CA MET A 116 21.32 -7.48 14.44
C MET A 116 21.29 -7.07 12.96
N VAL A 117 20.13 -6.61 12.48
CA VAL A 117 19.96 -6.10 11.11
C VAL A 117 20.84 -4.88 10.84
N GLY A 118 21.03 -3.98 11.80
CA GLY A 118 21.94 -2.84 11.65
C GLY A 118 23.40 -3.26 11.40
N GLY A 119 23.77 -4.45 11.91
CA GLY A 119 25.11 -5.01 11.78
C GLY A 119 25.47 -5.57 10.40
N VAL A 120 24.50 -5.75 9.48
CA VAL A 120 24.77 -6.30 8.13
C VAL A 120 25.49 -5.32 7.20
N GLY A 121 25.58 -4.05 7.61
CA GLY A 121 26.30 -3.00 6.91
C GLY A 121 25.46 -2.25 5.87
N GLN A 122 25.80 -0.97 5.67
CA GLN A 122 25.02 -0.06 4.83
C GLN A 122 24.89 -0.53 3.38
N ARG A 123 25.95 -1.09 2.79
CA ARG A 123 25.93 -1.53 1.38
C ARG A 123 24.89 -2.63 1.14
N MET A 124 24.78 -3.57 2.08
CA MET A 124 23.81 -4.66 1.99
C MET A 124 22.39 -4.15 2.24
N LEU A 125 22.19 -3.30 3.26
CA LEU A 125 20.89 -2.68 3.51
C LEU A 125 20.40 -1.90 2.28
N SER A 126 21.27 -1.09 1.67
CA SER A 126 20.92 -0.34 0.46
C SER A 126 20.55 -1.24 -0.73
N SER A 127 21.20 -2.39 -0.93
CA SER A 127 20.86 -3.30 -2.03
C SER A 127 19.51 -3.98 -1.82
N VAL A 128 19.21 -4.37 -0.57
CA VAL A 128 17.93 -4.96 -0.21
C VAL A 128 16.79 -3.95 -0.32
N SER A 129 16.97 -2.74 0.20
CA SER A 129 15.96 -1.67 0.09
C SER A 129 15.64 -1.34 -1.36
N LYS A 130 16.66 -1.22 -2.23
CA LYS A 130 16.44 -0.99 -3.67
C LYS A 130 15.69 -2.13 -4.35
N ARG A 131 16.00 -3.38 -3.99
CA ARG A 131 15.27 -4.54 -4.50
C ARG A 131 13.81 -4.52 -4.05
N MET A 132 13.54 -4.25 -2.77
CA MET A 132 12.18 -4.18 -2.25
C MET A 132 11.39 -3.04 -2.89
N ALA A 133 12.03 -1.88 -3.12
CA ALA A 133 11.40 -0.77 -3.83
C ALA A 133 11.05 -1.14 -5.28
N ALA A 134 11.97 -1.79 -6.01
CA ALA A 134 11.72 -2.24 -7.38
C ALA A 134 10.59 -3.28 -7.46
N GLU A 135 10.54 -4.21 -6.51
CA GLU A 135 9.45 -5.20 -6.42
C GLU A 135 8.11 -4.52 -6.11
N PHE A 136 8.10 -3.56 -5.18
CA PHE A 136 6.91 -2.78 -4.84
C PHE A 136 6.37 -2.01 -6.05
N PHE A 137 7.20 -1.21 -6.73
CA PHE A 137 6.74 -0.42 -7.88
C PHE A 137 6.36 -1.29 -9.08
N GLY A 138 7.06 -2.42 -9.28
CA GLY A 138 6.66 -3.44 -10.24
C GLY A 138 5.27 -4.02 -9.94
N ASN A 139 4.98 -4.32 -8.67
CA ASN A 139 3.67 -4.81 -8.24
C ASN A 139 2.58 -3.74 -8.43
N VAL A 140 2.88 -2.46 -8.16
CA VAL A 140 1.94 -1.35 -8.42
C VAL A 140 1.61 -1.26 -9.90
N GLY A 141 2.62 -1.29 -10.78
CA GLY A 141 2.39 -1.29 -12.22
C GLY A 141 1.55 -2.49 -12.68
N ALA A 142 1.79 -3.67 -12.12
CA ALA A 142 1.00 -4.85 -12.40
C ALA A 142 -0.46 -4.74 -11.91
N ALA A 143 -0.67 -4.21 -10.70
CA ALA A 143 -2.00 -4.00 -10.12
C ALA A 143 -2.83 -3.01 -10.94
N LEU A 144 -2.20 -1.94 -11.43
CA LEU A 144 -2.83 -0.96 -12.33
C LEU A 144 -3.15 -1.53 -13.72
N SER A 145 -2.48 -2.60 -14.13
CA SER A 145 -2.69 -3.26 -15.43
C SER A 145 -3.76 -4.36 -15.37
N ALA A 146 -4.18 -4.77 -14.17
CA ALA A 146 -5.14 -5.85 -13.98
C ALA A 146 -6.57 -5.40 -14.35
N PRO A 147 -7.31 -6.14 -15.21
CA PRO A 147 -8.69 -5.82 -15.52
C PRO A 147 -9.56 -5.94 -14.25
N GLY A 148 -10.11 -4.81 -13.79
CA GLY A 148 -10.98 -4.77 -12.60
C GLY A 148 -10.36 -4.20 -11.32
N ALA A 149 -9.18 -3.58 -11.40
CA ALA A 149 -8.76 -2.67 -10.33
C ALA A 149 -9.85 -1.59 -10.13
N PRO A 150 -10.27 -1.28 -8.88
CA PRO A 150 -11.23 -0.21 -8.65
C PRO A 150 -10.59 1.11 -9.09
N GLY A 151 -10.94 1.57 -10.29
CA GLY A 151 -10.57 2.90 -10.74
C GLY A 151 -11.21 3.95 -9.83
N PRO A 152 -10.53 5.06 -9.50
CA PRO A 152 -11.14 6.17 -8.79
C PRO A 152 -12.03 6.92 -9.79
N GLY A 153 -13.32 6.57 -9.82
CA GLY A 153 -14.25 7.17 -10.77
C GLY A 153 -15.63 6.54 -10.75
N GLY A 154 -16.26 6.49 -9.58
CA GLY A 154 -17.60 5.94 -9.45
C GLY A 154 -18.21 6.31 -8.12
N ALA A 155 -18.50 7.60 -7.92
CA ALA A 155 -19.49 8.02 -6.95
C ALA A 155 -20.80 7.28 -7.25
N ALA A 156 -21.07 6.22 -6.48
CA ALA A 156 -22.35 5.55 -6.47
C ALA A 156 -23.38 6.55 -5.91
N ALA A 157 -24.06 7.26 -6.80
CA ALA A 157 -25.32 7.91 -6.48
C ALA A 157 -26.38 6.81 -6.24
N PRO A 158 -27.12 6.83 -5.12
CA PRO A 158 -28.24 5.91 -4.94
C PRO A 158 -29.34 6.27 -5.93
N GLY A 159 -29.88 5.24 -6.59
CA GLY A 159 -30.97 5.37 -7.55
C GLY A 159 -32.25 5.91 -6.92
N GLY A 160 -32.97 6.70 -7.72
CA GLY A 160 -34.32 7.16 -7.45
C GLY A 160 -35.08 7.29 -8.77
N ILE A 161 -35.81 6.23 -9.10
CA ILE A 161 -36.87 6.17 -10.12
C ILE A 161 -37.92 7.28 -9.92
N ALA A 162 -38.29 8.00 -10.99
CA ALA A 162 -39.66 8.50 -11.23
C ALA A 162 -39.76 9.13 -12.63
N ASP A 163 -40.45 8.42 -13.53
CA ASP A 163 -40.98 8.91 -14.80
C ASP A 163 -42.16 9.87 -14.55
N ALA A 164 -42.45 10.73 -15.53
CA ALA A 164 -43.23 11.95 -15.42
C ALA A 164 -44.72 11.78 -15.77
N ALA A 165 -45.61 12.58 -15.15
CA ALA A 165 -46.84 13.07 -15.81
C ALA A 165 -47.50 14.28 -15.09
N LEU A 166 -47.40 15.44 -15.76
CA LEU A 166 -48.44 16.45 -16.08
C LEU A 166 -49.40 17.03 -15.01
N GLY A 167 -49.33 18.36 -14.86
CA GLY A 167 -50.46 19.23 -14.46
C GLY A 167 -50.03 20.58 -13.86
N GLY A 168 -50.09 21.69 -14.63
CA GLY A 168 -49.82 23.08 -14.18
C GLY A 168 -50.97 23.71 -13.36
N PRO A 169 -51.11 25.06 -13.24
CA PRO A 169 -50.24 26.17 -13.63
C PRO A 169 -49.92 27.19 -12.48
N LEU A 170 -49.19 28.25 -12.84
CA LEU A 170 -48.71 29.43 -12.08
C LEU A 170 -49.80 30.18 -11.27
N PRO A 171 -49.41 30.98 -10.24
CA PRO A 171 -49.36 32.44 -10.45
C PRO A 171 -48.20 33.22 -9.76
N VAL A 172 -47.76 34.25 -10.49
CA VAL A 172 -47.27 35.62 -10.16
C VAL A 172 -47.19 36.12 -8.70
N ALA A 173 -46.08 36.85 -8.43
CA ALA A 173 -45.94 38.16 -7.75
C ALA A 173 -44.69 38.18 -6.83
N ALA A 174 -43.57 38.81 -7.23
CA ALA A 174 -43.22 40.23 -7.06
C ALA A 174 -42.93 40.66 -5.60
N ALA A 175 -41.65 40.89 -5.27
CA ALA A 175 -41.10 42.14 -4.68
C ALA A 175 -39.74 41.91 -3.97
N ASP A 176 -38.68 42.49 -4.52
CA ASP A 176 -37.51 42.99 -3.79
C ASP A 176 -37.81 44.43 -3.28
N PRO A 177 -36.92 45.14 -2.56
CA PRO A 177 -36.05 44.78 -1.42
C PRO A 177 -36.13 45.86 -0.30
N VAL A 178 -35.68 45.65 0.95
CA VAL A 178 -35.12 46.75 1.79
C VAL A 178 -34.10 46.25 2.83
N LEU A 179 -32.92 46.86 2.69
CA LEU A 179 -31.74 47.18 3.50
C LEU A 179 -31.73 47.13 5.04
N ALA A 180 -30.48 47.14 5.53
CA ALA A 180 -29.93 47.45 6.87
C ALA A 180 -29.81 46.23 7.80
N GLY A 181 -28.70 45.94 8.48
CA GLY A 181 -27.43 46.63 8.72
C GLY A 181 -26.79 46.00 9.98
N GLY A 182 -25.46 46.02 10.10
CA GLY A 182 -24.77 45.76 11.37
C GLY A 182 -23.76 44.60 11.37
N PRO A 183 -22.49 44.85 11.77
CA PRO A 183 -21.45 43.84 11.85
C PRO A 183 -21.32 43.26 13.27
N GLY A 184 -20.88 42.00 13.39
CA GLY A 184 -20.38 41.46 14.65
C GLY A 184 -20.84 40.03 14.93
N GLY A 185 -19.93 39.07 14.78
CA GLY A 185 -20.19 37.68 15.16
C GLY A 185 -19.01 36.78 14.84
N THR A 186 -18.06 36.68 15.77
CA THR A 186 -17.04 35.62 15.80
C THR A 186 -17.72 34.27 15.99
N GLY A 187 -17.93 33.54 14.89
CA GLY A 187 -18.55 32.22 14.85
C GLY A 187 -17.52 31.14 14.53
N ARG A 188 -17.19 30.35 15.54
CA ARG A 188 -16.40 29.12 15.52
C ARG A 188 -17.04 28.13 14.53
N VAL A 189 -16.39 27.82 13.41
CA VAL A 189 -16.83 26.72 12.54
C VAL A 189 -16.17 25.43 13.03
N SER A 190 -16.87 24.75 13.93
CA SER A 190 -16.73 23.31 14.14
C SER A 190 -17.45 22.61 12.99
N GLY A 191 -16.69 22.16 11.98
CA GLY A 191 -17.20 21.21 11.00
C GLY A 191 -17.27 19.81 11.61
N PRO A 192 -18.33 19.02 11.36
CA PRO A 192 -18.36 17.63 11.77
C PRO A 192 -17.34 16.86 10.91
N GLY A 193 -16.28 16.37 11.56
CA GLY A 193 -15.37 15.40 10.98
C GLY A 193 -16.18 14.16 10.58
N VAL A 194 -16.31 13.94 9.28
CA VAL A 194 -16.78 12.66 8.75
C VAL A 194 -15.65 11.67 9.03
N ALA A 195 -15.81 10.91 10.11
CA ALA A 195 -14.93 9.82 10.44
C ALA A 195 -14.94 8.81 9.28
N ALA A 196 -13.81 8.70 8.58
CA ALA A 196 -13.58 7.63 7.64
C ALA A 196 -13.54 6.29 8.40
N PRO A 197 -14.08 5.20 7.85
CA PRO A 197 -14.10 3.93 8.55
C PRO A 197 -12.69 3.38 8.72
N VAL A 198 -12.32 3.12 9.98
CA VAL A 198 -11.15 2.35 10.39
C VAL A 198 -11.30 0.94 9.81
N GLY A 199 -10.49 0.61 8.81
CA GLY A 199 -10.54 -0.65 8.08
C GLY A 199 -9.28 -1.48 8.28
N VAL A 200 -9.43 -2.73 8.69
CA VAL A 200 -8.37 -3.74 8.62
C VAL A 200 -8.39 -4.34 7.21
N PHE A 201 -7.30 -4.23 6.48
CA PHE A 201 -7.12 -4.84 5.17
C PHE A 201 -6.13 -6.00 5.31
N THR A 202 -6.62 -7.21 5.07
CA THR A 202 -5.79 -8.42 4.99
C THR A 202 -5.62 -8.81 3.54
N ALA A 203 -4.41 -9.22 3.15
CA ALA A 203 -4.20 -9.85 1.84
C ALA A 203 -5.17 -11.04 1.68
N PRO A 204 -5.67 -11.34 0.47
CA PRO A 204 -6.55 -12.49 0.28
C PRO A 204 -5.80 -13.77 0.70
N GLY A 205 -6.23 -14.36 1.82
CA GLY A 205 -5.76 -15.67 2.23
C GLY A 205 -6.12 -16.69 1.16
N GLY A 206 -5.16 -17.54 0.78
CA GLY A 206 -5.46 -18.76 0.06
C GLY A 206 -6.53 -19.53 0.83
N SER A 207 -7.71 -19.63 0.22
CA SER A 207 -8.90 -20.40 0.61
C SER A 207 -8.72 -21.33 1.81
N ASP A 208 -9.26 -20.92 2.96
CA ASP A 208 -9.61 -21.82 4.06
C ASP A 208 -10.78 -22.73 3.62
N PRO A 209 -10.69 -24.06 3.77
CA PRO A 209 -11.83 -24.94 3.58
C PRO A 209 -12.70 -24.90 4.84
N GLY A 210 -13.98 -24.57 4.68
CA GLY A 210 -14.96 -24.55 5.77
C GLY A 210 -15.15 -25.91 6.45
N PRO A 211 -15.78 -25.95 7.64
CA PRO A 211 -15.84 -27.16 8.46
C PRO A 211 -16.97 -28.07 7.96
N GLY A 212 -16.59 -29.16 7.28
CA GLY A 212 -17.54 -30.22 6.96
C GLY A 212 -16.96 -31.27 6.02
N GLY A 213 -16.75 -32.48 6.53
CA GLY A 213 -16.62 -33.67 5.69
C GLY A 213 -15.39 -34.52 5.97
N SER A 214 -15.62 -35.62 6.68
CA SER A 214 -14.70 -36.74 6.94
C SER A 214 -13.97 -37.23 5.67
N GLY A 215 -12.66 -37.47 5.80
CA GLY A 215 -11.82 -38.05 4.75
C GLY A 215 -10.36 -38.22 5.18
N SER A 216 -10.12 -38.90 6.30
CA SER A 216 -8.77 -39.24 6.76
C SER A 216 -8.18 -40.33 5.86
N GLY A 217 -7.54 -39.94 4.75
CA GLY A 217 -6.95 -40.91 3.81
C GLY A 217 -5.92 -40.38 2.81
N ASP A 218 -6.06 -39.15 2.31
CA ASP A 218 -5.34 -38.77 1.07
C ASP A 218 -4.30 -37.64 1.19
N PHE A 219 -4.09 -37.06 2.38
CA PHE A 219 -3.18 -35.89 2.50
C PHE A 219 -1.70 -36.23 2.75
N THR A 220 -1.35 -37.50 3.01
CA THR A 220 0.04 -37.91 3.31
C THR A 220 0.88 -38.26 2.09
N ARG A 221 0.34 -38.24 0.87
CA ARG A 221 1.10 -38.61 -0.35
C ARG A 221 1.73 -37.43 -1.10
N GLY A 222 1.28 -36.19 -0.87
CA GLY A 222 1.79 -35.01 -1.60
C GLY A 222 3.03 -34.34 -0.99
N VAL A 223 3.17 -34.36 0.34
CA VAL A 223 4.26 -33.64 1.05
C VAL A 223 5.57 -34.44 1.07
N GLY A 224 5.50 -35.77 0.92
CA GLY A 224 6.69 -36.64 0.94
C GLY A 224 7.57 -36.57 -0.31
N VAL A 225 7.03 -36.16 -1.47
CA VAL A 225 7.79 -36.17 -2.74
C VAL A 225 8.62 -34.89 -2.92
N GLY A 226 8.13 -33.73 -2.47
CA GLY A 226 8.85 -32.46 -2.60
C GLY A 226 10.08 -32.35 -1.70
N ALA A 227 10.00 -32.85 -0.46
CA ALA A 227 11.10 -32.82 0.50
C ALA A 227 12.27 -33.75 0.11
N ALA A 228 11.99 -34.85 -0.59
CA ALA A 228 13.01 -35.79 -1.08
C ALA A 228 13.83 -35.23 -2.25
N VAL A 229 13.22 -34.42 -3.13
CA VAL A 229 13.93 -33.79 -4.27
C VAL A 229 14.81 -32.63 -3.81
N ALA A 230 14.39 -31.87 -2.81
CA ALA A 230 15.16 -30.76 -2.25
C ALA A 230 16.43 -31.24 -1.49
N LEU A 231 16.38 -32.39 -0.81
CA LEU A 231 17.55 -32.92 -0.09
C LEU A 231 18.57 -33.62 -1.00
N LEU A 232 18.13 -34.18 -2.14
CA LEU A 232 19.03 -34.76 -3.14
C LEU A 232 19.86 -33.71 -3.89
N GLY A 233 19.30 -32.53 -4.18
CA GLY A 233 20.02 -31.43 -4.81
C GLY A 233 21.14 -30.84 -3.93
N VAL A 234 20.92 -30.76 -2.63
CA VAL A 234 21.89 -30.20 -1.66
C VAL A 234 23.06 -31.17 -1.40
N LEU A 235 22.80 -32.47 -1.41
CA LEU A 235 23.86 -33.47 -1.23
C LEU A 235 24.79 -33.63 -2.44
N VAL A 236 24.27 -33.52 -3.67
CA VAL A 236 25.10 -33.60 -4.89
C VAL A 236 25.95 -32.34 -5.07
N GLY A 237 25.42 -31.16 -4.71
CA GLY A 237 26.18 -29.90 -4.73
C GLY A 237 27.36 -29.86 -3.75
N ALA A 238 27.18 -30.44 -2.55
CA ALA A 238 28.21 -30.44 -1.51
C ALA A 238 29.39 -31.40 -1.78
N VAL A 239 29.19 -32.47 -2.57
CA VAL A 239 30.23 -33.46 -2.87
C VAL A 239 31.08 -33.06 -4.09
N ILE A 240 30.52 -32.31 -5.05
CA ILE A 240 31.24 -31.84 -6.24
C ILE A 240 32.07 -30.58 -5.97
N GLY A 241 31.63 -29.72 -5.03
CA GLY A 241 32.37 -28.51 -4.64
C GLY A 241 33.66 -28.75 -3.84
N ARG A 242 33.93 -29.98 -3.37
CA ARG A 242 35.15 -30.32 -2.61
C ARG A 242 36.29 -30.94 -3.44
N ARG A 243 36.12 -31.07 -4.76
CA ARG A 243 37.12 -31.69 -5.66
C ARG A 243 37.63 -30.78 -6.79
N ARG A 244 37.55 -29.46 -6.64
CA ARG A 244 38.32 -28.52 -7.47
C ARG A 244 39.07 -27.54 -6.58
#